data_AF-X1J2Z7-F1
#
_entry.id   AF-X1J2Z7-F1
#
_cell.length_a   1.000
_cell.length_b   1.000
_cell.length_c   1.000
_cell.angle_alpha   90.00
_cell.angle_beta   90.00
_cell.angle_gamma   90.00
#
_symmetry.space_group_name_H-M   'P 1'
#
loop_
_entity.id
_entity.type
_entity.pdbx_description
1 polymer ?
#
loop_
_entity_poly.entity_id
_entity_poly.type
_entity_poly.pdbx_seq_one_letter_code
_entity_poly.pdbx_strand_id
1 'polypeptide(L)'
;WEERASDSGGVYKAGVSVAGIEKRYVGGVKRAGAAKFSRKVRDVGVARYGPGVAAAKEDMSKGIADYVAVLDGMEIPDRGPRGSAANYAIVAKVGDALHKKRLAVLAATS
;
A
#
# COMPACT_ATOMS: atom_id res chain seq x y z
N TRP A 1 15.49 15.44 1.31
CA TRP A 1 14.54 14.87 2.29
C TRP A 1 14.87 13.41 2.54
N GLU A 2 14.93 12.59 1.48
CA GLU A 2 15.22 11.14 1.51
C GLU A 2 16.39 10.75 2.41
N GLU A 3 17.60 11.24 2.13
CA GLU A 3 18.82 10.93 2.90
C GLU A 3 18.61 11.07 4.43
N ARG A 4 18.16 12.25 4.86
CA ARG A 4 17.89 12.52 6.29
C ARG A 4 16.77 11.68 6.86
N ALA A 5 15.77 11.30 6.06
CA ALA A 5 14.69 10.44 6.49
C ALA A 5 15.20 9.00 6.72
N SER A 6 16.00 8.47 5.79
CA SER A 6 16.63 7.16 5.90
C SER A 6 17.57 7.07 7.12
N ASP A 7 18.40 8.10 7.34
CA ASP A 7 19.30 8.17 8.49
C ASP A 7 18.53 8.20 9.84
N SER A 8 17.30 8.71 9.84
CA SER A 8 16.50 8.85 11.06
C SER A 8 15.87 7.55 11.55
N GLY A 9 16.10 6.41 10.87
CA GLY A 9 15.46 5.13 11.19
C GLY A 9 15.62 4.69 12.65
N GLY A 10 16.81 4.89 13.24
CA GLY A 10 17.07 4.59 14.65
C GLY A 10 16.27 5.47 15.61
N VAL A 11 16.19 6.78 15.31
CA VAL A 11 15.42 7.76 16.10
C VAL A 11 13.93 7.44 16.03
N TYR A 12 13.42 7.12 14.85
CA TYR A 12 12.04 6.68 14.65
C TYR A 12 11.72 5.45 15.52
N LYS A 13 12.55 4.39 15.45
CA LYS A 13 12.36 3.16 16.24
C LYS A 13 12.30 3.45 17.73
N ALA A 14 13.22 4.26 18.24
CA ALA A 14 13.24 4.66 19.65
C ALA A 14 11.94 5.37 20.03
N GLY A 15 11.46 6.32 19.21
CA GLY A 15 10.25 7.08 19.45
C GLY A 15 8.97 6.22 19.50
N VAL A 16 8.81 5.28 18.56
CA VAL A 16 7.63 4.40 18.50
C VAL A 16 7.66 3.26 19.53
N SER A 17 8.79 3.06 20.21
CA SER A 17 8.94 2.02 21.24
C SER A 17 8.75 2.56 22.68
N VAL A 18 8.53 3.87 22.86
CA VAL A 18 8.29 4.47 24.17
C VAL A 18 6.97 3.96 24.77
N ALA A 19 6.99 3.64 26.08
CA ALA A 19 5.80 3.23 26.80
C ALA A 19 4.65 4.25 26.68
N GLY A 20 3.46 3.77 26.34
CA GLY A 20 2.25 4.60 26.23
C GLY A 20 2.17 5.43 24.95
N ILE A 21 3.01 5.17 23.94
CA ILE A 21 2.95 5.86 22.64
C ILE A 21 1.58 5.70 21.98
N GLU A 22 0.93 4.55 22.15
CA GLU A 22 -0.42 4.26 21.65
C GLU A 22 -1.46 5.20 22.27
N LYS A 23 -1.36 5.46 23.59
CA LYS A 23 -2.24 6.39 24.29
C LYS A 23 -2.02 7.83 23.83
N ARG A 24 -0.75 8.23 23.63
CA ARG A 24 -0.40 9.57 23.12
C ARG A 24 -0.96 9.78 21.71
N TYR A 25 -0.82 8.77 20.84
CA TYR A 25 -1.37 8.78 19.49
C TYR A 25 -2.90 8.92 19.52
N VAL A 26 -3.60 8.05 20.26
CA VAL A 26 -5.07 8.08 20.37
C VAL A 26 -5.55 9.40 20.97
N GLY A 27 -4.88 9.92 22.00
CA GLY A 27 -5.17 11.22 22.60
C GLY A 27 -5.04 12.37 21.60
N GLY A 28 -4.00 12.35 20.76
CA GLY A 28 -3.81 13.31 19.67
C GLY A 28 -4.92 13.25 18.62
N VAL A 29 -5.33 12.04 18.20
CA VAL A 29 -6.43 11.85 17.25
C VAL A 29 -7.75 12.38 17.82
N LYS A 30 -8.08 12.04 19.07
CA LYS A 30 -9.29 12.53 19.75
C LYS A 30 -9.29 14.05 19.86
N ARG A 31 -8.15 14.64 20.21
CA ARG A 31 -7.97 16.10 20.29
C ARG A 31 -8.17 16.78 18.93
N ALA A 32 -7.68 16.18 17.85
CA ALA A 32 -7.82 16.74 16.50
C ALA A 32 -9.26 16.62 15.97
N GLY A 33 -9.93 15.52 16.27
CA GLY A 33 -11.30 15.22 15.85
C GLY A 33 -11.45 14.99 14.34
N ALA A 34 -12.58 14.38 13.93
CA ALA A 34 -12.85 14.07 12.53
C ALA A 34 -13.21 15.30 11.68
N ALA A 35 -13.80 16.34 12.29
CA ALA A 35 -14.30 17.51 11.57
C ALA A 35 -13.22 18.24 10.76
N LYS A 36 -12.00 18.34 11.30
CA LYS A 36 -10.86 18.94 10.60
C LYS A 36 -10.50 18.15 9.34
N PHE A 37 -10.46 16.83 9.44
CA PHE A 37 -10.14 15.95 8.31
C PHE A 37 -11.22 16.07 7.22
N SER A 38 -12.49 15.91 7.58
CA SER A 38 -13.61 15.99 6.63
C SER A 38 -13.67 17.32 5.89
N ARG A 39 -13.45 18.45 6.60
CA ARG A 39 -13.37 19.78 5.98
C ARG A 39 -12.23 19.87 4.96
N LYS A 40 -11.03 19.39 5.30
CA LYS A 40 -9.88 19.44 4.37
C LYS A 40 -10.05 18.52 3.16
N VAL A 41 -10.66 17.35 3.32
CA VAL A 41 -11.00 16.49 2.17
C VAL A 41 -11.95 17.21 1.22
N ARG A 42 -13.04 17.79 1.73
CA ARG A 42 -14.03 18.50 0.91
C ARG A 42 -13.47 19.76 0.26
N ASP A 43 -12.87 20.64 1.05
CA ASP A 43 -12.56 22.00 0.60
C ASP A 43 -11.21 22.10 -0.12
N VAL A 44 -10.30 21.13 0.11
CA VAL A 44 -8.94 21.14 -0.43
C VAL A 44 -8.66 19.90 -1.26
N GLY A 45 -9.08 18.72 -0.79
CA GLY A 45 -8.80 17.44 -1.44
C GLY A 45 -9.39 17.34 -2.85
N VAL A 46 -10.63 17.81 -3.04
CA VAL A 46 -11.33 17.77 -4.34
C VAL A 46 -10.53 18.45 -5.45
N ALA A 47 -10.04 19.67 -5.20
CA ALA A 47 -9.25 20.42 -6.19
C ALA A 47 -7.87 19.79 -6.46
N ARG A 48 -7.31 19.04 -5.49
CA ARG A 48 -5.98 18.43 -5.61
C ARG A 48 -6.00 17.03 -6.23
N TYR A 49 -7.15 16.34 -6.22
CA TYR A 49 -7.23 14.94 -6.63
C TYR A 49 -6.81 14.73 -8.09
N GLY A 50 -7.37 15.48 -9.04
CA GLY A 50 -7.06 15.34 -10.47
C GLY A 50 -5.58 15.52 -10.79
N PRO A 51 -4.96 16.66 -10.44
CA PRO A 51 -3.52 16.87 -10.64
C PRO A 51 -2.66 15.83 -9.90
N GLY A 52 -3.07 15.41 -8.71
CA GLY A 52 -2.38 14.38 -7.94
C GLY A 52 -2.37 13.01 -8.64
N VAL A 53 -3.49 12.61 -9.24
CA VAL A 53 -3.57 11.37 -10.04
C VAL A 53 -2.63 11.44 -11.25
N ALA A 54 -2.59 12.56 -11.95
CA ALA A 54 -1.71 12.74 -13.10
C ALA A 54 -0.23 12.66 -12.70
N ALA A 55 0.16 13.33 -11.61
CA ALA A 55 1.52 13.31 -11.09
C ALA A 55 1.95 11.92 -10.62
N ALA A 56 1.05 11.14 -10.02
CA ALA A 56 1.35 9.81 -9.48
C ALA A 56 1.36 8.68 -10.53
N LYS A 57 1.07 8.97 -11.81
CA LYS A 57 0.94 7.93 -12.85
C LYS A 57 2.20 7.07 -12.96
N GLU A 58 3.36 7.71 -13.05
CA GLU A 58 4.64 7.01 -13.22
C GLU A 58 5.02 6.23 -11.95
N ASP A 59 4.83 6.82 -10.77
CA ASP A 59 5.08 6.16 -9.49
C ASP A 59 4.22 4.90 -9.33
N MET A 60 2.93 5.00 -9.68
CA MET A 60 2.02 3.85 -9.66
C MET A 60 2.47 2.79 -10.66
N SER A 61 2.78 3.17 -11.90
CA SER A 61 3.26 2.25 -12.93
C SER A 61 4.52 1.50 -12.48
N LYS A 62 5.51 2.21 -11.91
CA LYS A 62 6.73 1.59 -11.36
C LYS A 62 6.42 0.69 -10.17
N GLY A 63 5.59 1.15 -9.24
CA GLY A 63 5.26 0.44 -8.01
C GLY A 63 4.53 -0.90 -8.25
N ILE A 64 3.80 -1.02 -9.36
CA ILE A 64 3.10 -2.27 -9.72
C ILE A 64 3.82 -3.10 -10.78
N ALA A 65 4.84 -2.57 -11.46
CA ALA A 65 5.47 -3.19 -12.62
C ALA A 65 5.90 -4.64 -12.36
N ASP A 66 6.49 -4.85 -11.18
CA ASP A 66 6.95 -6.15 -10.72
C ASP A 66 5.85 -7.21 -10.61
N TYR A 67 4.64 -6.79 -10.26
CA TYR A 67 3.48 -7.67 -10.12
C TYR A 67 2.78 -7.88 -11.45
N VAL A 68 2.71 -6.85 -12.29
CA VAL A 68 2.20 -6.94 -13.67
C VAL A 68 3.04 -7.95 -14.46
N ALA A 69 4.37 -7.88 -14.37
CA ALA A 69 5.26 -8.84 -15.03
C ALA A 69 5.02 -10.30 -14.59
N VAL A 70 4.67 -10.53 -13.32
CA VAL A 70 4.30 -11.87 -12.83
C VAL A 70 2.99 -12.34 -13.45
N LEU A 71 2.00 -11.46 -13.56
CA LEU A 71 0.71 -11.79 -14.16
C LEU A 71 0.84 -12.07 -15.66
N ASP A 72 1.63 -11.27 -16.38
CA ASP A 72 1.83 -11.38 -17.82
C ASP A 72 2.56 -12.69 -18.20
N GLY A 73 3.48 -13.15 -17.36
CA GLY A 73 4.22 -14.40 -17.58
C GLY A 73 3.57 -15.65 -17.00
N MET A 74 2.41 -15.53 -16.34
CA MET A 74 1.78 -16.63 -15.63
C MET A 74 0.83 -17.42 -16.52
N GLU A 75 1.03 -18.73 -16.58
CA GLU A 75 0.02 -19.64 -17.13
C GLU A 75 -1.12 -19.81 -16.15
N ILE A 76 -2.35 -19.59 -16.61
CA ILE A 76 -3.57 -19.68 -15.80
C ILE A 76 -4.33 -20.94 -16.23
N PRO A 77 -4.85 -21.76 -15.28
CA PRO A 77 -5.70 -22.89 -15.64
C PRO A 77 -6.92 -22.45 -16.45
N ASP A 78 -7.39 -23.35 -17.32
CA ASP A 78 -8.61 -23.12 -18.10
C ASP A 78 -9.79 -22.81 -17.18
N ARG A 79 -10.58 -21.79 -17.57
CA ARG A 79 -11.78 -21.41 -16.85
C ARG A 79 -12.88 -22.43 -17.10
N GLY A 80 -13.39 -23.02 -16.02
CA GLY A 80 -14.62 -23.80 -16.05
C GLY A 80 -15.87 -22.91 -16.12
N PRO A 81 -17.07 -23.51 -16.21
CA PRO A 81 -18.34 -22.79 -16.22
C PRO A 81 -18.46 -21.78 -15.07
N ARG A 82 -19.23 -20.70 -15.28
CA ARG A 82 -19.48 -19.69 -14.25
C ARG A 82 -19.98 -20.35 -12.96
N GLY A 83 -19.31 -20.07 -11.84
CA GLY A 83 -19.65 -20.64 -10.53
C GLY A 83 -19.01 -22.00 -10.23
N SER A 84 -18.26 -22.61 -11.16
CA SER A 84 -17.53 -23.84 -10.89
C SER A 84 -16.51 -23.65 -9.76
N ALA A 85 -16.47 -24.60 -8.83
CA ALA A 85 -15.48 -24.62 -7.75
C ALA A 85 -14.03 -24.70 -8.29
N ALA A 86 -13.82 -25.29 -9.46
CA ALA A 86 -12.50 -25.37 -10.08
C ALA A 86 -11.91 -23.98 -10.40
N ASN A 87 -12.75 -22.95 -10.60
CA ASN A 87 -12.28 -21.60 -10.87
C ASN A 87 -11.55 -20.96 -9.68
N TYR A 88 -11.74 -21.46 -8.45
CA TYR A 88 -10.98 -20.97 -7.29
C TYR A 88 -9.49 -21.31 -7.38
N ALA A 89 -9.10 -22.36 -8.13
CA ALA A 89 -7.70 -22.68 -8.38
C ALA A 89 -6.95 -21.53 -9.09
N ILE A 90 -7.65 -20.75 -9.92
CA ILE A 90 -7.09 -19.56 -10.58
C ILE A 90 -6.74 -18.49 -9.54
N VAL A 91 -7.68 -18.20 -8.64
CA VAL A 91 -7.49 -17.18 -7.59
C VAL A 91 -6.37 -17.60 -6.64
N ALA A 92 -6.35 -18.87 -6.24
CA ALA A 92 -5.27 -19.42 -5.41
C ALA A 92 -3.90 -19.23 -6.09
N LYS A 93 -3.76 -19.65 -7.35
CA LYS A 93 -2.50 -19.53 -8.11
C LYS A 93 -2.05 -18.07 -8.25
N VAL A 94 -2.95 -17.16 -8.60
CA VAL A 94 -2.66 -15.72 -8.69
C VAL A 94 -2.21 -15.16 -7.34
N GLY A 95 -2.95 -15.49 -6.28
CA GLY A 95 -2.65 -15.04 -4.91
C GLY A 95 -1.26 -15.47 -4.45
N ASP A 96 -0.93 -16.76 -4.65
CA ASP A 96 0.36 -17.33 -4.27
C ASP A 96 1.51 -16.67 -5.04
N ALA A 97 1.36 -16.48 -6.36
CA ALA A 97 2.38 -15.86 -7.20
C ALA A 97 2.65 -14.41 -6.78
N LEU A 98 1.60 -13.61 -6.57
CA LEU A 98 1.73 -12.22 -6.15
C LEU A 98 2.29 -12.10 -4.73
N HIS A 99 1.90 -12.98 -3.82
CA HIS A 99 2.45 -13.00 -2.46
C HIS A 99 3.95 -13.33 -2.46
N LYS A 100 4.36 -14.34 -3.23
CA LYS A 100 5.77 -14.69 -3.38
C LYS A 100 6.58 -13.52 -3.95
N LYS A 101 6.07 -12.82 -4.96
CA LYS A 101 6.73 -11.62 -5.50
C LYS A 101 6.82 -10.50 -4.47
N ARG A 102 5.76 -10.25 -3.69
CA ARG A 102 5.80 -9.25 -2.61
C ARG A 102 6.91 -9.54 -1.60
N LEU A 103 7.06 -10.79 -1.17
CA LEU A 103 8.12 -11.16 -0.23
C LEU A 103 9.52 -10.95 -0.84
N ALA A 104 9.70 -11.28 -2.12
CA ALA A 104 10.95 -11.04 -2.84
C ALA A 104 11.29 -9.54 -2.95
N VAL A 105 10.31 -8.69 -3.27
CA VAL A 105 10.48 -7.23 -3.31
C VAL A 105 10.86 -6.70 -1.93
N LEU A 106 10.17 -7.12 -0.87
CA LEU A 106 10.50 -6.68 0.49
C LEU A 106 11.91 -7.08 0.91
N ALA A 107 12.33 -8.32 0.60
CA ALA A 107 13.68 -8.79 0.90
C ALA A 107 14.77 -8.00 0.17
N ALA A 108 14.49 -7.53 -1.06
CA ALA A 108 15.43 -6.72 -1.84
C ALA A 108 15.55 -5.26 -1.36
N THR A 109 14.53 -4.75 -0.64
CA THR A 109 14.46 -3.36 -0.16
C THR A 109 14.77 -3.22 1.35
N SER A 110 15.03 -4.34 2.04
CA SER A 110 15.32 -4.38 3.49
C SER A 110 16.80 -4.29 3.84
#